data_AF-A0AAV0G4Y8-F1
#
_entry.id   AF-A0AAV0G4Y8-F1
#
_cell.length_a   1.000
_cell.length_b   1.000
_cell.length_c   1.000
_cell.angle_alpha   90.00
_cell.angle_beta   90.00
_cell.angle_gamma   90.00
#
_symmetry.space_group_name_H-M   'P 1'
#
loop_
_entity.id
_entity.type
_entity.pdbx_description
1 polymer ?
#
loop_
_entity_poly.entity_id
_entity_poly.type
_entity_poly.pdbx_seq_one_letter_code
_entity_poly.pdbx_strand_id
1 'polypeptide(L)'
;MESGEHMPDKAKFVSELARVAAPGGRIILVTWCHRDLSPTEESLLPEEEELLKKICNAFYLPAWCSTADYVKLLQSHSLQDIKASDWSENVAPFWPAVIKSAFTWKGITSLLRSGWKTIKGAMAMPLMIQGYKKGLIKFAIITCRKSD
;
A
#
# COMPACT_ATOMS: atom_id res chain seq x y z
N MET A 1 -7.72 2.20 9.20
CA MET A 1 -8.26 1.31 8.15
C MET A 1 -7.09 0.83 7.31
N GLU A 2 -7.02 -0.48 7.05
CA GLU A 2 -6.03 -1.12 6.18
C GLU A 2 -6.66 -1.47 4.82
N SER A 3 -6.84 -0.46 3.97
CA SER A 3 -7.44 -0.65 2.63
C SER A 3 -7.20 0.50 1.65
N GLY A 4 -6.37 1.48 1.99
CA GLY A 4 -6.19 2.68 1.17
C GLY A 4 -5.69 2.37 -0.24
N GLU A 5 -4.84 1.35 -0.38
CA GLU A 5 -4.29 0.85 -1.63
C GLU A 5 -5.37 0.34 -2.60
N HIS A 6 -6.52 -0.09 -2.09
CA HIS A 6 -7.67 -0.55 -2.89
C HIS A 6 -8.56 0.61 -3.39
N MET A 7 -8.41 1.82 -2.85
CA MET A 7 -9.25 2.95 -3.22
C MET A 7 -8.72 3.60 -4.50
N PRO A 8 -9.47 3.61 -5.63
CA PRO A 8 -8.95 4.14 -6.89
C PRO A 8 -8.76 5.65 -6.87
N ASP A 9 -9.68 6.36 -6.23
CA ASP A 9 -9.64 7.81 -6.06
C ASP A 9 -9.21 8.14 -4.63
N LYS A 10 -7.91 8.41 -4.45
CA LYS A 10 -7.31 8.72 -3.16
C LYS A 10 -7.81 10.05 -2.59
N ALA A 11 -8.08 11.03 -3.44
CA ALA A 11 -8.57 12.34 -3.02
C ALA A 11 -9.99 12.23 -2.47
N LYS A 12 -10.89 11.56 -3.21
CA LYS A 12 -12.26 11.29 -2.73
C LYS A 12 -12.25 10.43 -1.47
N PHE A 13 -11.38 9.43 -1.41
CA PHE A 13 -11.22 8.58 -0.24
C PHE A 13 -10.85 9.40 1.01
N VAL A 14 -9.82 10.24 0.93
CA VAL A 14 -9.40 11.09 2.06
C VAL A 14 -10.47 12.12 2.41
N SER A 15 -11.13 12.72 1.42
CA SER A 15 -12.24 13.65 1.62
C SER A 15 -13.37 13.01 2.43
N GLU A 16 -13.76 11.77 2.09
CA GLU A 16 -14.81 11.07 2.82
C GLU A 16 -14.39 10.73 4.25
N LEU A 17 -13.13 10.35 4.50
CA LEU A 17 -12.63 10.16 5.87
C LEU A 17 -12.72 11.44 6.69
N ALA A 18 -12.34 12.58 6.12
CA ALA A 18 -12.43 13.88 6.77
C ALA A 18 -13.89 14.30 7.03
N ARG A 19 -14.80 13.96 6.12
CA ARG A 19 -16.24 14.29 6.22
C ARG A 19 -16.94 13.49 7.30
N VAL A 20 -16.63 12.19 7.42
CA VAL A 20 -17.34 11.28 8.34
C VAL A 20 -16.74 11.21 9.74
N ALA A 21 -15.46 11.56 9.90
CA ALA A 21 -14.85 11.65 11.21
C ALA A 21 -15.57 12.71 12.06
N ALA A 22 -15.97 12.34 13.27
CA ALA A 22 -16.50 13.30 14.23
C ALA A 22 -15.44 14.38 14.54
N PRO A 23 -15.87 15.60 14.94
CA PRO A 23 -14.96 16.63 15.43
C PRO A 23 -14.03 16.09 16.53
N GLY A 24 -12.74 16.44 16.47
CA GLY A 24 -11.70 15.90 17.35
C GLY A 24 -11.34 14.41 17.13
N GLY A 25 -12.01 13.73 16.20
CA GLY A 25 -11.84 12.30 15.92
C GLY A 25 -10.47 11.97 15.32
N ARG A 26 -9.90 10.82 15.73
CA ARG A 26 -8.62 10.33 15.20
C ARG A 26 -8.83 9.44 13.98
N ILE A 27 -8.05 9.69 12.93
CA ILE A 27 -7.99 8.87 11.72
C ILE A 27 -6.63 8.19 11.69
N ILE A 28 -6.63 6.88 11.43
CA ILE A 28 -5.41 6.07 11.26
C ILE A 28 -5.51 5.35 9.92
N LEU A 29 -4.55 5.61 9.04
CA LEU A 29 -4.34 4.93 7.77
C LEU A 29 -3.16 3.98 7.90
N VAL A 30 -3.37 2.76 7.45
CA VAL A 30 -2.34 1.73 7.30
C VAL A 30 -2.47 1.26 5.87
N THR A 31 -1.46 1.41 5.02
CA THR A 31 -1.64 1.14 3.58
C THR A 31 -0.31 0.90 2.90
N TRP A 32 -0.34 0.07 1.84
CA TRP A 32 0.77 -0.02 0.91
C TRP A 32 0.84 1.24 0.04
N CYS A 33 2.05 1.77 -0.10
CA CYS A 33 2.39 2.91 -0.93
C CYS A 33 3.60 2.55 -1.81
N HIS A 34 3.84 3.34 -2.84
CA HIS A 34 5.19 3.40 -3.40
C HIS A 34 6.05 4.38 -2.60
N ARG A 35 7.37 4.37 -2.82
CA ARG A 35 8.31 5.32 -2.21
C ARG A 35 7.94 6.75 -2.54
N ASP A 36 8.32 7.68 -1.67
CA ASP A 36 8.23 9.10 -2.00
C ASP A 36 9.24 9.43 -3.12
N LEU A 37 8.87 10.41 -3.94
CA LEU A 37 9.78 11.00 -4.91
C LEU A 37 10.76 11.92 -4.19
N SER A 38 12.03 11.88 -4.60
CA SER A 38 12.99 12.89 -4.17
C SER A 38 12.62 14.27 -4.74
N PRO A 39 13.11 15.38 -4.15
CA PRO A 39 12.76 16.73 -4.61
C PRO A 39 13.10 17.03 -6.08
N THR A 40 13.99 16.24 -6.69
CA THR A 40 14.41 16.38 -8.09
C THR A 40 13.67 15.43 -9.05
N GLU A 41 12.84 14.54 -8.53
CA GLU A 41 12.06 13.58 -9.32
C GLU A 41 10.64 14.10 -9.56
N GLU A 42 10.21 14.09 -10.82
CA GLU A 42 8.82 14.39 -11.20
C GLU A 42 7.94 13.13 -11.23
N SER A 43 8.54 11.95 -11.38
CA SER A 43 7.89 10.64 -11.44
C SER A 43 8.84 9.56 -10.93
N LEU A 44 8.31 8.34 -10.75
CA LEU A 44 9.13 7.16 -10.48
C LEU A 44 9.94 6.81 -11.73
N LEU A 45 11.02 6.05 -11.54
CA LEU A 45 11.78 5.57 -12.69
C LEU A 45 10.91 4.62 -13.54
N PRO A 46 11.08 4.58 -14.87
CA PRO A 46 10.26 3.74 -15.75
C PRO A 46 10.22 2.26 -15.33
N GLU A 47 11.33 1.72 -14.82
CA GLU A 47 11.40 0.34 -14.31
C GLU A 47 10.63 0.13 -13.00
N GLU A 48 10.50 1.17 -12.18
CA GLU A 48 9.71 1.14 -10.94
C GLU A 48 8.22 1.21 -11.26
N GLU A 49 7.83 2.08 -12.19
CA GLU A 49 6.44 2.16 -12.68
C GLU A 49 5.99 0.84 -13.29
N GLU A 50 6.82 0.22 -14.13
CA GLU A 50 6.51 -1.07 -14.75
C GLU A 50 6.40 -2.19 -13.71
N LEU A 51 7.26 -2.18 -12.68
CA LEU A 51 7.16 -3.14 -11.57
C LEU A 51 5.86 -2.94 -10.76
N LEU A 52 5.53 -1.70 -10.39
CA LEU A 52 4.27 -1.37 -9.71
C LEU A 52 3.06 -1.78 -10.55
N LYS A 53 3.07 -1.50 -11.86
CA LYS A 53 2.00 -1.87 -12.77
C LYS A 53 1.79 -3.38 -12.80
N LYS A 54 2.86 -4.18 -12.83
CA LYS A 54 2.77 -5.64 -12.74
C LYS A 54 2.17 -6.10 -11.42
N ILE A 55 2.59 -5.50 -10.31
CA ILE A 55 2.06 -5.79 -8.97
C ILE A 55 0.56 -5.46 -8.90
N CYS A 56 0.17 -4.23 -9.24
CA CYS A 56 -1.22 -3.79 -9.23
C CYS A 56 -2.09 -4.67 -10.13
N ASN A 57 -1.65 -5.00 -11.34
CA ASN A 57 -2.38 -5.89 -12.25
C ASN A 57 -2.54 -7.32 -11.74
N ALA A 58 -1.57 -7.82 -10.96
CA ALA A 58 -1.61 -9.17 -10.42
C ALA A 58 -2.55 -9.27 -9.20
N PHE A 59 -2.62 -8.21 -8.38
CA PHE A 59 -3.54 -8.12 -7.24
C PHE A 59 -4.87 -7.42 -7.54
N TYR A 60 -5.11 -7.00 -8.78
CA TYR A 60 -6.30 -6.24 -9.17
C TYR A 60 -6.46 -4.92 -8.38
N LEU A 61 -5.34 -4.26 -8.11
CA LEU A 61 -5.29 -2.99 -7.38
C LEU A 61 -5.27 -1.80 -8.35
N PRO A 62 -5.84 -0.66 -7.96
CA PRO A 62 -5.60 0.59 -8.67
C PRO A 62 -4.15 1.05 -8.50
N ALA A 63 -3.79 2.15 -9.18
CA ALA A 63 -2.51 2.79 -8.99
C ALA A 63 -2.31 3.19 -7.52
N TRP A 64 -1.11 2.90 -7.00
CA TRP A 64 -0.69 3.35 -5.68
C TRP A 64 -0.19 4.79 -5.76
N CYS A 65 -0.23 5.49 -4.63
CA CYS A 65 0.41 6.78 -4.44
C CYS A 65 1.51 6.65 -3.38
N SER A 66 2.26 7.72 -3.16
CA SER A 66 3.28 7.77 -2.12
C SER A 66 2.69 8.09 -0.74
N THR A 67 3.52 7.97 0.30
CA THR A 67 3.12 8.40 1.66
C THR A 67 2.98 9.91 1.70
N ALA A 68 3.88 10.63 1.05
CA ALA A 68 3.83 12.08 0.91
C ALA A 68 2.54 12.55 0.22
N ASP A 69 2.02 11.82 -0.77
CA ASP A 69 0.77 12.17 -1.44
C ASP A 69 -0.43 12.08 -0.50
N TYR A 70 -0.51 11.04 0.32
CA TYR A 70 -1.53 10.97 1.37
C TYR A 70 -1.41 12.12 2.36
N VAL A 71 -0.19 12.46 2.80
CA VAL A 71 0.02 13.60 3.70
C VAL A 71 -0.48 14.91 3.09
N LYS A 72 -0.17 15.17 1.80
CA LYS A 72 -0.67 16.35 1.08
C LYS A 72 -2.21 16.38 1.02
N LEU A 73 -2.85 15.25 0.74
CA LEU A 73 -4.32 15.15 0.73
C LEU A 73 -4.91 15.40 2.12
N LEU A 74 -4.32 14.84 3.18
CA LEU A 74 -4.80 15.07 4.55
C LEU A 74 -4.65 16.56 4.94
N GLN A 75 -3.55 17.19 4.55
CA GLN A 75 -3.32 18.63 4.74
C GLN A 75 -4.33 19.49 3.98
N SER A 76 -4.68 19.13 2.74
CA SER A 76 -5.67 19.88 1.96
C SER A 76 -7.09 19.83 2.56
N HIS A 77 -7.36 18.85 3.43
CA HIS A 77 -8.61 18.75 4.19
C HIS A 77 -8.51 19.34 5.62
N SER A 78 -7.47 20.12 5.91
CA SER A 78 -7.23 20.79 7.19
C SER A 78 -7.23 19.83 8.39
N LEU A 79 -6.83 18.58 8.18
CA LEU A 79 -6.61 17.63 9.26
C LEU A 79 -5.35 18.01 10.03
N GLN A 80 -5.39 17.84 11.34
CA GLN A 80 -4.35 18.27 12.27
C GLN A 80 -3.52 17.08 12.75
N ASP A 81 -2.40 17.38 13.40
CA ASP A 81 -1.54 16.37 14.06
C ASP A 81 -1.09 15.24 13.12
N ILE A 82 -0.88 15.56 11.84
CA ILE A 82 -0.50 14.58 10.82
C ILE A 82 0.90 14.05 11.12
N LYS A 83 1.00 12.73 11.31
CA LYS A 83 2.27 12.00 11.47
C LYS A 83 2.27 10.83 10.50
N ALA A 84 3.40 10.60 9.85
CA ALA A 84 3.59 9.49 8.93
C ALA A 84 4.86 8.71 9.31
N SER A 85 4.85 7.40 9.09
CA SER A 85 5.98 6.53 9.34
C SER A 85 5.98 5.37 8.34
N ASP A 86 7.16 4.95 7.91
CA ASP A 86 7.37 3.76 7.09
C ASP A 86 7.65 2.56 8.01
N TRP A 87 6.72 1.61 8.05
CA TRP A 87 6.80 0.38 8.84
C TRP A 87 7.20 -0.83 7.98
N SER A 88 7.76 -0.60 6.80
CA SER A 88 8.25 -1.65 5.92
C SER A 88 9.08 -2.69 6.68
N GLU A 89 10.09 -2.24 7.43
CA GLU A 89 10.99 -3.15 8.17
C GLU A 89 10.26 -3.96 9.25
N ASN A 90 9.23 -3.37 9.88
CA ASN A 90 8.41 -4.05 10.88
C ASN A 90 7.55 -5.15 10.26
N VAL A 91 7.08 -4.96 9.02
CA VAL A 91 6.32 -6.00 8.29
C VAL A 91 7.21 -6.95 7.51
N ALA A 92 8.51 -6.64 7.34
CA ALA A 92 9.45 -7.48 6.60
C ALA A 92 9.46 -8.98 7.02
N PRO A 93 9.39 -9.33 8.33
CA PRO A 93 9.37 -10.73 8.77
C PRO A 93 8.16 -11.54 8.28
N PHE A 94 7.09 -10.88 7.81
CA PHE A 94 5.92 -11.54 7.23
C PHE A 94 6.26 -12.25 5.91
N TRP A 95 7.09 -11.63 5.06
CA TRP A 95 7.33 -12.13 3.70
C TRP A 95 7.95 -13.53 3.63
N PRO A 96 9.01 -13.86 4.40
CA PRO A 96 9.54 -15.22 4.43
C PRO A 96 8.53 -16.27 4.90
N ALA A 97 7.66 -15.91 5.85
CA ALA A 97 6.63 -16.81 6.36
C ALA A 97 5.58 -17.13 5.29
N VAL A 98 5.15 -16.12 4.51
CA VAL A 98 4.21 -16.32 3.40
C VAL A 98 4.83 -17.21 2.32
N ILE A 99 6.08 -16.94 1.92
CA ILE A 99 6.80 -17.77 0.95
C ILE A 99 6.88 -19.23 1.45
N LYS A 100 7.31 -19.43 2.70
CA LYS A 100 7.42 -20.76 3.31
C LYS A 100 6.08 -21.50 3.31
N SER A 101 4.98 -20.80 3.57
CA SER A 101 3.63 -21.40 3.56
C SER A 101 3.19 -21.85 2.16
N ALA A 102 3.54 -21.07 1.12
CA ALA A 102 3.21 -21.38 -0.28
C ALA A 102 3.94 -22.64 -0.80
N PHE A 103 5.15 -22.90 -0.31
CA PHE A 103 5.94 -24.09 -0.68
C PHE A 103 5.59 -25.36 0.10
N THR A 104 4.64 -25.32 1.04
CA THR A 104 4.19 -26.55 1.73
C THR A 104 3.36 -27.43 0.80
N TRP A 105 3.35 -28.75 1.02
CA TRP A 105 2.53 -29.70 0.25
C TRP A 105 1.03 -29.34 0.25
N LYS A 106 0.53 -28.81 1.38
CA LYS A 106 -0.83 -28.25 1.48
C LYS A 106 -0.98 -26.95 0.67
N GLY A 107 0.01 -26.05 0.70
CA GLY A 107 0.03 -24.83 -0.11
C GLY A 107 -0.02 -25.12 -1.61
N ILE A 108 0.81 -26.04 -2.10
CA ILE A 108 0.88 -26.41 -3.52
C ILE A 108 -0.42 -27.09 -3.98
N THR A 109 -0.93 -28.06 -3.23
CA THR A 109 -2.18 -28.77 -3.59
C THR A 109 -3.41 -27.87 -3.50
N SER A 110 -3.43 -26.92 -2.56
CA SER A 110 -4.47 -25.89 -2.48
C SER A 110 -4.39 -24.92 -3.67
N LEU A 111 -3.19 -24.49 -4.05
CA LEU A 111 -2.99 -23.56 -5.16
C LEU A 111 -3.48 -24.17 -6.49
N LEU A 112 -3.12 -25.43 -6.76
CA LEU A 112 -3.53 -26.14 -7.97
C LEU A 112 -5.06 -26.36 -8.06
N ARG A 113 -5.76 -26.47 -6.93
CA ARG A 113 -7.23 -26.63 -6.88
C ARG A 113 -8.01 -25.32 -6.89
N SER A 114 -7.34 -24.18 -6.69
CA SER A 114 -7.96 -22.87 -6.41
C SER A 114 -8.21 -21.99 -7.64
N GLY A 115 -7.99 -22.51 -8.85
CA GLY A 115 -8.26 -21.82 -10.12
C GLY A 115 -7.23 -20.75 -10.52
N TRP A 116 -7.33 -20.29 -11.77
CA TRP A 116 -6.32 -19.42 -12.42
C TRP A 116 -6.10 -18.07 -11.70
N LYS A 117 -7.15 -17.50 -11.09
CA LYS A 117 -7.05 -16.24 -10.34
C LYS A 117 -6.11 -16.34 -9.12
N THR A 118 -6.15 -17.47 -8.42
CA THR A 118 -5.32 -17.70 -7.22
C THR A 118 -3.86 -17.96 -7.59
N ILE A 119 -3.62 -18.65 -8.71
CA ILE A 119 -2.27 -18.84 -9.29
C ILE A 119 -1.66 -17.48 -9.67
N LYS A 120 -2.45 -16.57 -10.25
CA LYS A 120 -2.00 -15.21 -10.59
C LYS A 120 -1.60 -14.40 -9.35
N GLY A 121 -2.37 -14.52 -8.26
CA GLY A 121 -2.02 -13.93 -6.96
C GLY A 121 -0.71 -14.49 -6.38
N ALA A 122 -0.46 -15.80 -6.51
CA ALA A 122 0.82 -16.39 -6.09
C ALA A 122 2.01 -15.92 -6.94
N MET A 123 1.82 -15.66 -8.24
CA MET A 123 2.83 -15.05 -9.11
C MET A 123 3.14 -13.58 -8.76
N ALA A 124 2.27 -12.92 -7.99
CA ALA A 124 2.47 -11.53 -7.57
C ALA A 124 3.43 -11.39 -6.38
N MET A 125 3.60 -12.46 -5.59
CA MET A 125 4.44 -12.46 -4.39
C MET A 125 5.93 -12.17 -4.67
N PRO A 126 6.57 -12.79 -5.69
CA PRO A 126 7.94 -12.43 -6.07
C PRO A 126 8.09 -10.95 -6.45
N LEU A 127 7.09 -10.37 -7.12
CA LEU A 127 7.10 -8.97 -7.51
C LEU A 127 7.01 -8.04 -6.30
N MET A 128 6.16 -8.36 -5.31
CA MET A 128 6.10 -7.63 -4.04
C MET A 128 7.45 -7.68 -3.31
N ILE A 129 8.08 -8.85 -3.21
CA ILE A 129 9.38 -9.00 -2.58
C ILE A 129 10.45 -8.18 -3.32
N GLN A 130 10.42 -8.18 -4.66
CA GLN A 130 11.34 -7.39 -5.46
C GLN A 130 11.16 -5.89 -5.22
N GLY A 131 9.92 -5.40 -5.24
CA GLY A 131 9.62 -3.99 -4.97
C GLY A 131 10.01 -3.58 -3.56
N TYR A 132 9.78 -4.45 -2.58
CA TYR A 132 10.21 -4.24 -1.19
C TYR A 132 11.74 -4.14 -1.08
N LYS A 133 12.48 -5.10 -1.66
CA LYS A 133 13.96 -5.11 -1.64
C LYS A 133 14.59 -3.90 -2.35
N LYS A 134 13.92 -3.38 -3.39
CA LYS A 134 14.31 -2.14 -4.09
C LYS A 134 13.98 -0.87 -3.31
N GLY A 135 13.30 -0.97 -2.16
CA GLY A 135 12.80 0.17 -1.41
C GLY A 135 11.64 0.89 -2.11
N LEU A 136 11.09 0.32 -3.18
CA LEU A 136 10.00 0.89 -3.97
C LEU A 136 8.65 0.75 -3.25
N ILE A 137 8.39 -0.38 -2.60
CA ILE A 137 7.14 -0.63 -1.88
C ILE A 137 7.32 -0.26 -0.42
N LYS A 138 6.42 0.58 0.09
CA LYS A 138 6.41 1.05 1.47
C LYS A 138 5.15 0.60 2.19
N PHE A 139 5.25 0.33 3.49
CA PHE A 139 4.10 0.09 4.36
C PHE A 139 3.88 1.30 5.26
N ALA A 140 2.99 2.19 4.83
CA ALA A 140 2.79 3.49 5.46
C ALA A 140 1.81 3.41 6.62
N ILE A 141 2.19 4.01 7.76
CA ILE A 141 1.29 4.31 8.88
C ILE A 141 1.15 5.82 8.96
N ILE A 142 -0.08 6.32 8.83
CA ILE A 142 -0.38 7.75 8.88
C ILE A 142 -1.48 7.98 9.91
N THR A 143 -1.25 8.90 10.84
CA THR A 143 -2.24 9.31 11.85
C THR A 143 -2.54 10.78 11.71
N CYS A 144 -3.79 11.18 11.91
CA CYS A 144 -4.19 12.57 12.00
C CYS A 144 -5.46 12.72 12.85
N ARG A 145 -5.87 13.97 13.09
CA ARG A 145 -7.07 14.32 13.86
C ARG A 145 -7.95 15.29 13.07
N LYS A 146 -9.26 15.07 13.07
CA LYS A 146 -10.22 16.05 12.56
C LYS A 146 -10.24 17.24 13.52
N SER A 147 -10.25 18.45 12.96
CA SER A 147 -10.47 19.67 13.75
C SER A 147 -11.73 19.54 14.61
N ASP A 148 -11.77 20.28 15.72
CA ASP A 148 -12.99 20.45 16.50
C ASP A 148 -14.10 21.18 15.71
#